data_AF-A0A554LWN2-F1
#
_entry.id   AF-A0A554LWN2-F1
#
_cell.length_a   1.000
_cell.length_b   1.000
_cell.length_c   1.000
_cell.angle_alpha   90.00
_cell.angle_beta   90.00
_cell.angle_gamma   90.00
#
_symmetry.space_group_name_H-M   'P 1'
#
loop_
_entity.id
_entity.type
_entity.pdbx_description
1 polymer ?
#
loop_
_entity_poly.entity_id
_entity_poly.type
_entity_poly.pdbx_seq_one_letter_code
_entity_poly.pdbx_strand_id
1 'polypeptide(L)'
;MPTLRQTLFQDHHMHSTYSDGKRSIGELLEYNHLHDQLDLTISDHVNKATDWFPRCAEEIRKYRAQYPHFAIRIGCEVKILEDGSLNTTKEIIDACDVVIGSVHHFTNIKSLSKEELLEREYALTKMITAHPDVDILGHPFSMCDRFYKIDPPQEYVEEIYRLCVENGMQFEFNHQHARSSIRDLVDREMQKGNSRYFSFGSDLHEAAEELGDAAFSLPKPVTVLVTGAGAGIGQSILKALHHSKIKTRVIAADMNPLAAGMYRCDAAYIIPPVQDPGYIKKLQQICSAEHVELLLIGTDVELPVLAKHKEAFEKATGTCIIVSSPQTIAIADDKWKTVEFLRTNNLPFVRSALAEDADAFVRETGFPLVVKPRIGARSIGFQVIRDVPTLRAALQERSDLVLQEYLSEEDEEYTCGALFWESTCYGVISMKRWLRNGDTYKAVAEHNPDLEHFIEKVGKALRISGPC
;
A
#
# COMPACT_ATOMS: atom_id res chain seq x y z
N MET A 1 -7.98 -9.07 -20.36
CA MET A 1 -8.92 -8.84 -19.25
C MET A 1 -8.19 -8.05 -18.19
N PRO A 2 -8.84 -7.09 -17.50
CA PRO A 2 -8.21 -6.40 -16.38
C PRO A 2 -7.80 -7.43 -15.33
N THR A 3 -6.65 -7.25 -14.69
CA THR A 3 -6.28 -8.07 -13.53
C THR A 3 -7.18 -7.72 -12.34
N LEU A 4 -7.30 -8.62 -11.36
CA LEU A 4 -8.02 -8.32 -10.10
C LEU A 4 -7.49 -7.02 -9.45
N ARG A 5 -6.17 -6.79 -9.55
CA ARG A 5 -5.54 -5.55 -9.11
C ARG A 5 -6.07 -4.33 -9.87
N GLN A 6 -6.21 -4.40 -11.20
CA GLN A 6 -6.76 -3.29 -11.98
C GLN A 6 -8.23 -3.00 -11.65
N THR A 7 -9.04 -4.03 -11.36
CA THR A 7 -10.43 -3.81 -10.93
C THR A 7 -10.53 -3.22 -9.51
N LEU A 8 -9.62 -3.58 -8.60
CA LEU A 8 -9.66 -3.12 -7.21
C LEU A 8 -8.92 -1.80 -6.97
N PHE A 9 -8.00 -1.39 -7.85
CA PHE A 9 -7.29 -0.12 -7.74
C PHE A 9 -7.96 0.99 -8.57
N GLN A 10 -9.26 1.16 -8.38
CA GLN A 10 -10.06 2.22 -9.00
C GLN A 10 -11.09 2.74 -8.01
N ASP A 11 -11.48 4.00 -8.20
CA ASP A 11 -12.65 4.58 -7.56
C ASP A 11 -13.45 5.38 -8.59
N HIS A 12 -14.62 4.88 -8.93
CA HIS A 12 -15.44 5.49 -9.98
C HIS A 12 -16.50 6.44 -9.45
N HIS A 13 -16.63 6.62 -8.13
CA HIS A 13 -17.73 7.39 -7.56
C HIS A 13 -17.26 8.34 -6.47
N MET A 14 -17.09 9.62 -6.84
CA MET A 14 -16.72 10.69 -5.91
C MET A 14 -17.23 12.04 -6.40
N HIS A 15 -17.46 12.93 -5.45
CA HIS A 15 -17.99 14.27 -5.67
C HIS A 15 -16.98 15.32 -5.24
N SER A 16 -16.92 16.40 -6.03
CA SER A 16 -16.03 17.52 -5.78
C SER A 16 -16.84 18.76 -5.39
N THR A 17 -16.16 19.90 -5.26
CA THR A 17 -16.82 21.20 -5.04
C THR A 17 -17.67 21.69 -6.22
N TYR A 18 -17.78 20.94 -7.32
CA TYR A 18 -18.70 21.27 -8.43
C TYR A 18 -20.15 20.89 -8.11
N SER A 19 -20.39 19.80 -7.36
CA SER A 19 -21.69 19.48 -6.76
C SER A 19 -21.70 19.77 -5.25
N ASP A 20 -21.69 18.72 -4.44
CA ASP A 20 -21.90 18.70 -2.99
C ASP A 20 -20.73 18.06 -2.23
N GLY A 21 -19.64 17.76 -2.93
CA GLY A 21 -18.37 17.40 -2.32
C GLY A 21 -17.69 18.58 -1.63
N LYS A 22 -16.89 18.28 -0.61
CA LYS A 22 -16.13 19.26 0.21
C LYS A 22 -14.69 19.45 -0.26
N ARG A 23 -14.24 18.70 -1.27
CA ARG A 23 -12.87 18.74 -1.81
C ARG A 23 -12.89 19.16 -3.26
N SER A 24 -11.96 20.01 -3.64
CA SER A 24 -11.70 20.34 -5.04
C SER A 24 -11.12 19.12 -5.77
N ILE A 25 -11.24 19.11 -7.11
CA ILE A 25 -10.60 18.09 -7.95
C ILE A 25 -9.09 18.04 -7.67
N GLY A 26 -8.44 19.21 -7.55
CA GLY A 26 -7.01 19.30 -7.23
C GLY A 26 -6.63 18.61 -5.91
N GLU A 27 -7.38 18.85 -4.82
CA GLU A 27 -7.14 18.21 -3.52
C GLU A 27 -7.32 16.68 -3.58
N LEU A 28 -8.34 16.19 -4.28
CA LEU A 28 -8.57 14.75 -4.46
C LEU A 28 -7.42 14.09 -5.24
N LEU A 29 -6.95 14.73 -6.31
CA LEU A 29 -5.88 14.21 -7.14
C LEU A 29 -4.52 14.26 -6.45
N GLU A 30 -4.23 15.33 -5.72
CA GLU A 30 -3.02 15.45 -4.90
C GLU A 30 -3.01 14.37 -3.81
N TYR A 31 -4.13 14.17 -3.12
CA TYR A 31 -4.27 13.07 -2.16
C TYR A 31 -3.99 11.73 -2.83
N ASN A 32 -4.66 11.41 -3.94
CA ASN A 32 -4.47 10.13 -4.64
C ASN A 32 -3.03 9.92 -5.11
N HIS A 33 -2.36 10.97 -5.60
CA HIS A 33 -0.96 10.90 -6.04
C HIS A 33 -0.01 10.52 -4.91
N LEU A 34 -0.25 11.03 -3.70
CA LEU A 34 0.53 10.76 -2.50
C LEU A 34 0.15 9.43 -1.82
N HIS A 35 -0.93 8.77 -2.25
CA HIS A 35 -1.46 7.55 -1.64
C HIS A 35 -1.56 6.41 -2.66
N ASP A 36 -2.76 5.85 -2.85
CA ASP A 36 -2.96 4.56 -3.53
C ASP A 36 -2.91 4.64 -5.07
N GLN A 37 -2.82 5.85 -5.64
CA GLN A 37 -2.76 6.11 -7.09
C GLN A 37 -3.83 5.33 -7.87
N LEU A 38 -5.07 5.37 -7.36
CA LEU A 38 -6.21 4.70 -7.96
C LEU A 38 -6.57 5.34 -9.30
N ASP A 39 -7.12 4.54 -10.19
CA ASP A 39 -7.82 5.02 -11.38
C ASP A 39 -9.13 5.70 -10.96
N LEU A 40 -9.29 7.00 -11.20
CA LEU A 40 -10.41 7.79 -10.69
C LEU A 40 -11.43 8.14 -11.78
N THR A 41 -12.69 8.31 -11.37
CA THR A 41 -13.71 9.06 -12.11
C THR A 41 -14.23 10.18 -11.22
N ILE A 42 -14.13 11.44 -11.67
CA ILE A 42 -14.80 12.55 -11.01
C ILE A 42 -16.25 12.53 -11.49
N SER A 43 -17.19 12.26 -10.58
CA SER A 43 -18.58 11.91 -10.92
C SER A 43 -19.61 12.80 -10.23
N ASP A 44 -19.31 14.10 -10.10
CA ASP A 44 -20.21 15.09 -9.49
C ASP A 44 -21.66 14.95 -9.99
N HIS A 45 -22.62 15.14 -9.08
CA HIS A 45 -24.04 15.12 -9.41
C HIS A 45 -24.40 16.15 -10.50
N VAL A 46 -25.11 15.71 -11.53
CA VAL A 46 -25.62 16.59 -12.60
C VAL A 46 -27.14 16.63 -12.64
N ASN A 47 -27.68 17.74 -13.15
CA ASN A 47 -29.08 17.82 -13.53
C ASN A 47 -29.30 18.66 -14.81
N LYS A 48 -30.56 18.76 -15.29
CA LYS A 48 -30.93 19.55 -16.50
C LYS A 48 -30.55 21.04 -16.44
N ALA A 49 -30.32 21.59 -15.25
CA ALA A 49 -29.89 22.97 -15.04
C ALA A 49 -28.37 23.10 -14.81
N THR A 50 -27.60 22.01 -14.85
CA THR A 50 -26.15 22.05 -14.71
C THR A 50 -25.51 22.78 -15.89
N ASP A 51 -24.85 23.90 -15.60
CA ASP A 51 -24.14 24.75 -16.59
C ASP A 51 -22.61 24.72 -16.45
N TRP A 52 -22.12 24.14 -15.36
CA TRP A 52 -20.70 24.12 -15.00
C TRP A 52 -19.92 22.95 -15.59
N PHE A 53 -20.61 21.92 -16.09
CA PHE A 53 -19.99 20.67 -16.55
C PHE A 53 -18.86 20.86 -17.57
N PRO A 54 -18.98 21.76 -18.59
CA PRO A 54 -17.88 22.02 -19.51
C PRO A 54 -16.60 22.52 -18.83
N ARG A 55 -16.72 23.32 -17.76
CA ARG A 55 -15.58 23.83 -16.98
C ARG A 55 -14.91 22.70 -16.19
N CYS A 56 -15.71 21.85 -15.53
CA CYS A 56 -15.22 20.67 -14.82
C CYS A 56 -14.46 19.72 -15.77
N ALA A 57 -15.05 19.42 -16.93
CA ALA A 57 -14.41 18.59 -17.95
C ALA A 57 -13.08 19.17 -18.48
N GLU A 58 -12.99 20.48 -18.67
CA GLU A 58 -11.73 21.14 -19.07
C GLU A 58 -10.67 21.05 -17.95
N GLU A 59 -11.07 21.25 -16.70
CA GLU A 59 -10.18 21.12 -15.54
C GLU A 59 -9.62 19.70 -15.41
N ILE A 60 -10.46 18.67 -15.52
CA ILE A 60 -10.03 17.27 -15.51
C ILE A 60 -9.03 16.99 -16.64
N ARG A 61 -9.27 17.49 -17.86
CA ARG A 61 -8.35 17.32 -18.99
C ARG A 61 -6.98 17.95 -18.73
N LYS A 62 -6.91 19.08 -18.01
CA LYS A 62 -5.65 19.71 -17.61
C LYS A 62 -4.87 18.85 -16.62
N TYR A 63 -5.57 18.24 -15.65
CA TYR A 63 -4.93 17.39 -14.65
C TYR A 63 -4.42 16.06 -15.20
N ARG A 64 -5.05 15.49 -16.24
CA ARG A 64 -4.54 14.27 -16.92
C ARG A 64 -3.08 14.37 -17.33
N ALA A 65 -2.65 15.56 -17.78
CA ALA A 65 -1.26 15.79 -18.18
C ALA A 65 -0.29 15.88 -16.99
N GLN A 66 -0.79 16.21 -15.79
CA GLN A 66 0.02 16.39 -14.58
C GLN A 66 0.23 15.07 -13.82
N TYR A 67 -0.72 14.13 -13.93
CA TYR A 67 -0.70 12.86 -13.21
C TYR A 67 -0.71 11.66 -14.19
N PRO A 68 0.41 11.35 -14.87
CA PRO A 68 0.45 10.28 -15.87
C PRO A 68 0.44 8.86 -15.29
N HIS A 69 0.47 8.72 -13.95
CA HIS A 69 0.63 7.44 -13.26
C HIS A 69 -0.70 6.69 -13.00
N PHE A 70 -1.84 7.38 -13.11
CA PHE A 70 -3.18 6.80 -12.93
C PHE A 70 -4.20 7.48 -13.85
N ALA A 71 -5.30 6.81 -14.18
CA ALA A 71 -6.32 7.39 -15.04
C ALA A 71 -7.19 8.39 -14.27
N ILE A 72 -7.60 9.47 -14.94
CA ILE A 72 -8.57 10.44 -14.42
C ILE A 72 -9.70 10.56 -15.44
N ARG A 73 -10.87 10.03 -15.15
CA ARG A 73 -12.04 10.01 -16.04
C ARG A 73 -12.99 11.17 -15.74
N ILE A 74 -13.57 11.72 -16.79
CA ILE A 74 -14.67 12.68 -16.70
C ILE A 74 -15.94 11.84 -16.56
N GLY A 75 -16.68 12.00 -15.49
CA GLY A 75 -17.95 11.32 -15.34
C GLY A 75 -19.01 12.22 -14.74
N CYS A 76 -20.18 11.62 -14.55
CA CYS A 76 -21.25 12.23 -13.79
C CYS A 76 -22.08 11.16 -13.11
N GLU A 77 -22.62 11.49 -11.95
CA GLU A 77 -23.73 10.76 -11.37
C GLU A 77 -25.04 11.45 -11.73
N VAL A 78 -25.94 10.70 -12.35
CA VAL A 78 -27.23 11.17 -12.83
C VAL A 78 -28.38 10.39 -12.23
N LYS A 79 -29.36 11.14 -11.76
CA LYS A 79 -30.58 10.60 -11.19
C LYS A 79 -31.56 10.14 -12.27
N ILE A 80 -32.15 8.96 -12.09
CA ILE A 80 -33.33 8.52 -12.86
C ILE A 80 -34.63 9.16 -12.33
N LEU A 81 -35.51 9.54 -13.25
CA LEU A 81 -36.86 10.05 -12.96
C LEU A 81 -37.90 8.93 -12.99
N GLU A 82 -39.10 9.21 -12.46
CA GLU A 82 -40.17 8.21 -12.33
C GLU A 82 -40.76 7.76 -13.67
N ASP A 83 -40.51 8.51 -14.74
CA ASP A 83 -40.85 8.16 -16.11
C ASP A 83 -39.74 7.36 -16.82
N GLY A 84 -38.64 7.04 -16.13
CA GLY A 84 -37.48 6.32 -16.64
C GLY A 84 -36.45 7.20 -17.36
N SER A 85 -36.70 8.50 -17.53
CA SER A 85 -35.73 9.42 -18.14
C SER A 85 -34.63 9.82 -17.16
N LEU A 86 -33.44 10.12 -17.67
CA LEU A 86 -32.36 10.68 -16.87
C LEU A 86 -32.55 12.18 -16.65
N ASN A 87 -32.30 12.66 -15.44
CA ASN A 87 -32.44 14.07 -15.09
C ASN A 87 -31.28 14.95 -15.61
N THR A 88 -30.75 14.73 -16.80
CA THR A 88 -29.63 15.52 -17.35
C THR A 88 -29.85 15.84 -18.83
N THR A 89 -28.88 16.48 -19.48
CA THR A 89 -28.89 16.72 -20.92
C THR A 89 -28.01 15.72 -21.67
N LYS A 90 -28.29 15.48 -22.95
CA LYS A 90 -27.49 14.56 -23.77
C LYS A 90 -26.08 15.10 -23.99
N GLU A 91 -25.92 16.41 -24.03
CA GLU A 91 -24.61 17.07 -24.15
C GLU A 91 -23.68 16.77 -22.96
N ILE A 92 -24.23 16.63 -21.74
CA ILE A 92 -23.44 16.24 -20.56
C ILE A 92 -23.07 14.76 -20.67
N ILE A 93 -24.03 13.89 -20.97
CA ILE A 93 -23.82 12.44 -21.14
C ILE A 93 -22.71 12.18 -22.19
N ASP A 94 -22.79 12.82 -23.36
CA ASP A 94 -21.85 12.62 -24.46
C ASP A 94 -20.43 13.16 -24.17
N ALA A 95 -20.30 14.00 -23.13
CA ALA A 95 -19.01 14.53 -22.68
C ALA A 95 -18.35 13.67 -21.59
N CYS A 96 -19.07 12.69 -21.02
CA CYS A 96 -18.57 11.77 -20.02
C CYS A 96 -17.80 10.60 -20.66
N ASP A 97 -16.74 10.16 -19.98
CA ASP A 97 -16.14 8.84 -20.18
C ASP A 97 -16.90 7.74 -19.42
N VAL A 98 -17.60 8.11 -18.33
CA VAL A 98 -18.37 7.21 -17.45
C VAL A 98 -19.63 7.90 -16.94
N VAL A 99 -20.79 7.27 -17.09
CA VAL A 99 -22.08 7.73 -16.55
C VAL A 99 -22.59 6.76 -15.49
N ILE A 100 -22.82 7.29 -14.28
CA ILE A 100 -23.39 6.53 -13.16
C ILE A 100 -24.87 6.89 -13.03
N GLY A 101 -25.75 5.89 -13.12
CA GLY A 101 -27.18 6.06 -12.93
C GLY A 101 -27.60 5.64 -11.53
N SER A 102 -28.26 6.52 -10.79
CA SER A 102 -28.64 6.29 -9.39
C SER A 102 -30.08 6.65 -9.06
N VAL A 103 -30.60 6.02 -8.01
CA VAL A 103 -31.90 6.35 -7.39
C VAL A 103 -31.64 7.12 -6.09
N HIS A 104 -31.82 8.45 -6.09
CA HIS A 104 -31.67 9.26 -4.85
C HIS A 104 -32.96 9.84 -4.29
N HIS A 105 -33.99 9.96 -5.13
CA HIS A 105 -35.24 10.59 -4.72
C HIS A 105 -36.39 10.24 -5.65
N PHE A 106 -37.58 10.06 -5.09
CA PHE A 106 -38.83 9.90 -5.83
C PHE A 106 -39.99 10.46 -5.02
N THR A 107 -41.14 10.60 -5.67
CA THR A 107 -42.29 11.30 -5.10
C THR A 107 -42.71 10.64 -3.77
N ASN A 108 -42.92 11.46 -2.74
CA ASN A 108 -43.36 11.05 -1.40
C ASN A 108 -42.40 10.12 -0.64
N ILE A 109 -41.12 10.03 -1.02
CA ILE A 109 -40.14 9.09 -0.41
C ILE A 109 -40.12 9.09 1.13
N LYS A 110 -40.33 10.24 1.78
CA LYS A 110 -40.32 10.38 3.25
C LYS A 110 -41.57 9.84 3.96
N SER A 111 -42.66 9.58 3.22
CA SER A 111 -43.96 9.17 3.78
C SER A 111 -44.39 7.77 3.35
N LEU A 112 -43.59 7.08 2.54
CA LEU A 112 -43.89 5.71 2.12
C LEU A 112 -43.68 4.73 3.28
N SER A 113 -44.34 3.58 3.21
CA SER A 113 -43.96 2.44 4.04
C SER A 113 -42.62 1.87 3.59
N LYS A 114 -42.03 1.00 4.41
CA LYS A 114 -40.77 0.33 4.06
C LYS A 114 -40.93 -0.56 2.81
N GLU A 115 -42.06 -1.25 2.68
CA GLU A 115 -42.39 -2.09 1.53
C GLU A 115 -42.57 -1.24 0.27
N GLU A 116 -43.31 -0.14 0.37
CA GLU A 116 -43.55 0.76 -0.77
C GLU A 116 -42.26 1.43 -1.27
N LEU A 117 -41.37 1.83 -0.36
CA LEU A 117 -40.08 2.41 -0.72
C LEU A 117 -39.21 1.38 -1.44
N LEU A 118 -39.08 0.17 -0.88
CA LEU A 118 -38.31 -0.92 -1.49
C LEU A 118 -38.80 -1.26 -2.89
N GLU A 119 -40.11 -1.44 -3.08
CA GLU A 119 -40.69 -1.77 -4.39
C GLU A 119 -40.45 -0.65 -5.41
N ARG A 120 -40.57 0.62 -4.99
CA ARG A 120 -40.36 1.77 -5.88
C ARG A 120 -38.90 1.93 -6.27
N GLU A 121 -37.98 1.81 -5.30
CA GLU A 121 -36.56 1.82 -5.58
C GLU A 121 -36.14 0.65 -6.47
N TYR A 122 -36.67 -0.55 -6.22
CA TYR A 122 -36.43 -1.72 -7.05
C TYR A 122 -36.87 -1.50 -8.51
N ALA A 123 -38.07 -0.97 -8.72
CA ALA A 123 -38.59 -0.67 -10.05
C ALA A 123 -37.73 0.37 -10.79
N LEU A 124 -37.31 1.44 -10.13
CA LEU A 124 -36.44 2.46 -10.72
C LEU A 124 -35.04 1.92 -11.01
N THR A 125 -34.49 1.11 -10.11
CA THR A 125 -33.20 0.43 -10.30
C THR A 125 -33.23 -0.44 -11.56
N LYS A 126 -34.32 -1.19 -11.79
CA LYS A 126 -34.53 -1.96 -13.03
C LYS A 126 -34.61 -1.10 -14.29
N MET A 127 -35.15 0.12 -14.20
CA MET A 127 -35.18 1.03 -15.34
C MET A 127 -33.77 1.53 -15.67
N ILE A 128 -32.93 1.78 -14.66
CA ILE A 128 -31.53 2.16 -14.86
C ILE A 128 -30.80 1.03 -15.61
N THR A 129 -30.96 -0.24 -15.20
CA THR A 129 -30.22 -1.35 -15.83
C THR A 129 -30.51 -1.55 -17.32
N ALA A 130 -31.61 -0.99 -17.84
CA ALA A 130 -31.98 -1.03 -19.25
C ALA A 130 -31.65 0.27 -20.01
N HIS A 131 -31.08 1.29 -19.35
CA HIS A 131 -30.82 2.59 -19.95
C HIS A 131 -29.54 2.58 -20.80
N PRO A 132 -29.58 2.95 -22.09
CA PRO A 132 -28.43 2.79 -23.01
C PRO A 132 -27.27 3.76 -22.75
N ASP A 133 -27.54 4.87 -22.05
CA ASP A 133 -26.55 5.91 -21.73
C ASP A 133 -25.94 5.78 -20.33
N VAL A 134 -26.18 4.68 -19.61
CA VAL A 134 -25.62 4.46 -18.27
C VAL A 134 -24.60 3.33 -18.32
N ASP A 135 -23.41 3.56 -17.76
CA ASP A 135 -22.33 2.58 -17.72
C ASP A 135 -22.31 1.81 -16.39
N ILE A 136 -22.67 2.49 -15.29
CA ILE A 136 -22.61 1.98 -13.93
C ILE A 136 -23.94 2.22 -13.23
N LEU A 137 -24.49 1.17 -12.60
CA LEU A 137 -25.59 1.30 -11.65
C LEU A 137 -25.03 1.73 -10.29
N GLY A 138 -25.29 2.98 -9.88
CA GLY A 138 -24.81 3.54 -8.61
C GLY A 138 -25.56 2.99 -7.41
N HIS A 139 -24.80 2.56 -6.39
CA HIS A 139 -25.18 2.10 -5.06
C HIS A 139 -26.66 1.62 -4.95
N PRO A 140 -27.02 0.51 -5.62
CA PRO A 140 -28.41 0.06 -5.68
C PRO A 140 -28.94 -0.23 -4.28
N PHE A 141 -30.23 0.07 -4.05
CA PHE A 141 -30.88 -0.07 -2.74
C PHE A 141 -30.38 0.90 -1.64
N SER A 142 -29.64 1.94 -2.00
CA SER A 142 -29.18 2.98 -1.06
C SER A 142 -30.31 3.73 -0.35
N MET A 143 -31.48 3.92 -0.97
CA MET A 143 -32.59 4.66 -0.35
C MET A 143 -33.25 3.83 0.74
N CYS A 144 -33.53 2.55 0.51
CA CYS A 144 -34.08 1.69 1.55
C CYS A 144 -33.09 1.51 2.71
N ASP A 145 -31.78 1.47 2.44
CA ASP A 145 -30.78 1.54 3.48
C ASP A 145 -30.83 2.87 4.25
N ARG A 146 -30.86 4.00 3.54
CA ARG A 146 -30.83 5.33 4.14
C ARG A 146 -32.00 5.58 5.08
N PHE A 147 -33.22 5.23 4.65
CA PHE A 147 -34.44 5.54 5.40
C PHE A 147 -34.81 4.46 6.42
N TYR A 148 -34.53 3.18 6.15
CA TYR A 148 -35.00 2.07 6.98
C TYR A 148 -33.93 1.06 7.41
N LYS A 149 -32.68 1.18 6.93
CA LYS A 149 -31.58 0.25 7.22
C LYS A 149 -31.93 -1.20 6.87
N ILE A 150 -32.67 -1.38 5.79
CA ILE A 150 -33.16 -2.68 5.33
C ILE A 150 -32.14 -3.30 4.37
N ASP A 151 -31.87 -4.59 4.58
CA ASP A 151 -31.19 -5.42 3.58
C ASP A 151 -32.19 -5.80 2.49
N PRO A 152 -31.95 -5.45 1.21
CA PRO A 152 -32.85 -5.84 0.13
C PRO A 152 -32.93 -7.37 -0.01
N PRO A 153 -34.06 -7.93 -0.46
CA PRO A 153 -34.17 -9.36 -0.72
C PRO A 153 -33.10 -9.84 -1.70
N GLN A 154 -32.48 -10.99 -1.39
CA GLN A 154 -31.45 -11.60 -2.24
C GLN A 154 -31.92 -11.77 -3.70
N GLU A 155 -33.18 -12.14 -3.90
CA GLU A 155 -33.79 -12.33 -5.23
C GLU A 155 -33.78 -11.02 -6.05
N TYR A 156 -34.01 -9.87 -5.41
CA TYR A 156 -34.00 -8.57 -6.08
C TYR A 156 -32.58 -8.19 -6.46
N VAL A 157 -31.63 -8.36 -5.55
CA VAL A 157 -30.21 -8.10 -5.78
C VAL A 157 -29.68 -8.97 -6.94
N GLU A 158 -30.04 -10.26 -6.98
CA GLU A 158 -29.64 -11.18 -8.04
C GLU A 158 -30.30 -10.86 -9.40
N GLU A 159 -31.56 -10.46 -9.42
CA GLU A 159 -32.22 -9.99 -10.65
C GLU A 159 -31.56 -8.72 -11.19
N ILE A 160 -31.31 -7.71 -10.34
CA ILE A 160 -30.64 -6.46 -10.75
C ILE A 160 -29.25 -6.76 -11.32
N TYR A 161 -28.43 -7.55 -10.62
CA TYR A 161 -27.10 -7.92 -11.10
C TYR A 161 -27.15 -8.63 -12.45
N ARG A 162 -28.06 -9.60 -12.61
CA ARG A 162 -28.25 -10.29 -13.89
C ARG A 162 -28.63 -9.32 -15.00
N LEU A 163 -29.53 -8.36 -14.74
CA LEU A 163 -29.90 -7.34 -15.72
C LEU A 163 -28.73 -6.41 -16.06
N CYS A 164 -27.88 -6.03 -15.08
CA CYS A 164 -26.65 -5.28 -15.35
C CYS A 164 -25.74 -6.06 -16.32
N VAL A 165 -25.48 -7.33 -16.01
CA VAL A 165 -24.62 -8.19 -16.85
C VAL A 165 -25.19 -8.38 -18.25
N GLU A 166 -26.49 -8.64 -18.38
CA GLU A 166 -27.18 -8.84 -19.67
C GLU A 166 -27.11 -7.58 -20.55
N ASN A 167 -27.17 -6.39 -19.95
CA ASN A 167 -27.14 -5.11 -20.67
C ASN A 167 -25.75 -4.47 -20.76
N GLY A 168 -24.70 -5.14 -20.26
CA GLY A 168 -23.33 -4.63 -20.31
C GLY A 168 -23.03 -3.49 -19.34
N MET A 169 -23.88 -3.29 -18.33
CA MET A 169 -23.71 -2.30 -17.26
C MET A 169 -22.95 -2.91 -16.08
N GLN A 170 -22.09 -2.11 -15.43
CA GLN A 170 -21.44 -2.53 -14.19
C GLN A 170 -22.35 -2.30 -12.98
N PHE A 171 -22.32 -3.23 -12.04
CA PHE A 171 -23.01 -3.10 -10.76
C PHE A 171 -22.05 -2.45 -9.75
N GLU A 172 -22.41 -1.28 -9.19
CA GLU A 172 -21.56 -0.66 -8.17
C GLU A 172 -21.63 -1.40 -6.84
N PHE A 173 -20.46 -1.65 -6.28
CA PHE A 173 -20.30 -1.94 -4.87
C PHE A 173 -19.81 -0.70 -4.13
N ASN A 174 -20.68 -0.16 -3.28
CA ASN A 174 -20.35 0.90 -2.33
C ASN A 174 -20.41 0.34 -0.90
N HIS A 175 -19.32 0.43 -0.14
CA HIS A 175 -19.22 -0.21 1.16
C HIS A 175 -20.13 0.42 2.24
N GLN A 176 -20.57 1.67 2.08
CA GLN A 176 -21.45 2.36 3.03
C GLN A 176 -22.91 1.88 2.86
N HIS A 177 -23.32 1.59 1.63
CA HIS A 177 -24.69 1.19 1.29
C HIS A 177 -24.88 -0.33 1.11
N ALA A 178 -23.81 -1.08 0.87
CA ALA A 178 -23.88 -2.53 0.68
C ALA A 178 -24.18 -3.28 1.99
N ARG A 179 -25.43 -3.73 2.14
CA ARG A 179 -25.87 -4.67 3.18
C ARG A 179 -25.51 -6.12 2.83
N SER A 180 -25.89 -7.08 3.67
CA SER A 180 -25.47 -8.49 3.57
C SER A 180 -25.79 -9.10 2.21
N SER A 181 -26.98 -8.88 1.65
CA SER A 181 -27.37 -9.50 0.39
C SER A 181 -26.52 -9.02 -0.79
N ILE A 182 -26.13 -7.74 -0.81
CA ILE A 182 -25.19 -7.19 -1.80
C ILE A 182 -23.78 -7.72 -1.57
N ARG A 183 -23.29 -7.73 -0.33
CA ARG A 183 -21.94 -8.25 -0.01
C ARG A 183 -21.79 -9.72 -0.40
N ASP A 184 -22.78 -10.54 -0.06
CA ASP A 184 -22.79 -11.97 -0.36
C ASP A 184 -22.79 -12.24 -1.87
N LEU A 185 -23.55 -11.45 -2.65
CA LEU A 185 -23.50 -11.49 -4.11
C LEU A 185 -22.09 -11.18 -4.62
N VAL A 186 -21.53 -10.05 -4.20
CA VAL A 186 -20.26 -9.55 -4.71
C VAL A 186 -19.12 -10.51 -4.35
N ASP A 187 -19.03 -10.94 -3.09
CA ASP A 187 -18.01 -11.92 -2.64
C ASP A 187 -18.06 -13.21 -3.47
N ARG A 188 -19.28 -13.74 -3.71
CA ARG A 188 -19.49 -14.96 -4.48
C ARG A 188 -19.06 -14.81 -5.94
N GLU A 189 -19.39 -13.68 -6.57
CA GLU A 189 -19.06 -13.43 -7.97
C GLU A 189 -17.57 -13.11 -8.15
N MET A 190 -16.96 -12.41 -7.21
CA MET A 190 -15.51 -12.16 -7.19
C MET A 190 -14.72 -13.47 -7.11
N GLN A 191 -15.16 -14.45 -6.29
CA GLN A 191 -14.55 -15.78 -6.22
C GLN A 191 -14.67 -16.57 -7.54
N LYS A 192 -15.69 -16.28 -8.36
CA LYS A 192 -15.85 -16.88 -9.69
C LYS A 192 -15.00 -16.18 -10.77
N GLY A 193 -14.28 -15.11 -10.42
CA GLY A 193 -13.50 -14.31 -11.37
C GLY A 193 -14.35 -13.33 -12.20
N ASN A 194 -15.55 -12.97 -11.71
CA ASN A 194 -16.48 -12.08 -12.40
C ASN A 194 -16.27 -10.60 -12.06
N SER A 195 -15.06 -10.22 -11.62
CA SER A 195 -14.75 -8.86 -11.16
C SER A 195 -15.05 -7.75 -12.19
N ARG A 196 -15.01 -8.07 -13.49
CA ARG A 196 -15.28 -7.11 -14.58
C ARG A 196 -16.70 -6.52 -14.57
N TYR A 197 -17.66 -7.18 -13.94
CA TYR A 197 -19.06 -6.73 -13.89
C TYR A 197 -19.34 -5.79 -12.71
N PHE A 198 -18.32 -5.51 -11.88
CA PHE A 198 -18.45 -4.62 -10.75
C PHE A 198 -17.70 -3.31 -11.00
N SER A 199 -18.29 -2.23 -10.50
CA SER A 199 -17.61 -0.96 -10.26
C SER A 199 -17.40 -0.79 -8.76
N PHE A 200 -16.31 -0.15 -8.36
CA PHE A 200 -16.01 0.17 -6.97
C PHE A 200 -16.03 1.68 -6.82
N GLY A 201 -16.91 2.18 -5.96
CA GLY A 201 -17.12 3.60 -5.74
C GLY A 201 -17.28 3.90 -4.27
N SER A 202 -16.49 4.84 -3.74
CA SER A 202 -16.59 5.23 -2.33
C SER A 202 -17.82 6.10 -2.05
N ASP A 203 -18.39 6.75 -3.08
CA ASP A 203 -19.38 7.83 -2.98
C ASP A 203 -18.86 8.97 -2.07
N LEU A 204 -17.60 9.37 -2.31
CA LEU A 204 -16.88 10.29 -1.44
C LEU A 204 -17.47 11.70 -1.57
N HIS A 205 -17.80 12.29 -0.42
CA HIS A 205 -18.25 13.68 -0.31
C HIS A 205 -17.38 14.53 0.63
N GLU A 206 -16.74 13.93 1.64
CA GLU A 206 -16.13 14.70 2.74
C GLU A 206 -14.62 14.51 2.88
N ALA A 207 -14.20 13.30 3.24
CA ALA A 207 -12.83 12.98 3.61
C ALA A 207 -12.11 12.35 2.41
N ALA A 208 -10.96 12.91 2.00
CA ALA A 208 -10.16 12.37 0.90
C ALA A 208 -9.67 10.94 1.22
N GLU A 209 -9.59 10.62 2.50
CA GLU A 209 -9.20 9.33 3.05
C GLU A 209 -10.15 8.18 2.67
N GLU A 210 -11.42 8.47 2.34
CA GLU A 210 -12.43 7.48 1.93
C GLU A 210 -12.16 6.90 0.52
N LEU A 211 -11.27 7.54 -0.25
CA LEU A 211 -10.95 7.17 -1.62
C LEU A 211 -10.43 5.72 -1.69
N GLY A 212 -11.11 4.86 -2.45
CA GLY A 212 -10.80 3.44 -2.61
C GLY A 212 -11.40 2.50 -1.56
N ASP A 213 -12.08 3.00 -0.52
CA ASP A 213 -12.60 2.18 0.58
C ASP A 213 -13.53 1.06 0.12
N ALA A 214 -14.28 1.29 -0.97
CA ALA A 214 -15.16 0.29 -1.56
C ALA A 214 -14.40 -0.99 -1.93
N ALA A 215 -13.36 -0.88 -2.77
CA ALA A 215 -12.59 -2.01 -3.23
C ALA A 215 -11.83 -2.71 -2.09
N PHE A 216 -11.28 -1.94 -1.13
CA PHE A 216 -10.54 -2.50 0.00
C PHE A 216 -11.42 -3.13 1.08
N SER A 217 -12.74 -2.92 1.04
CA SER A 217 -13.65 -3.49 2.03
C SER A 217 -14.12 -4.92 1.72
N LEU A 218 -13.97 -5.40 0.47
CA LEU A 218 -14.34 -6.75 0.04
C LEU A 218 -13.35 -7.85 0.42
N PRO A 219 -12.01 -7.67 0.33
CA PRO A 219 -11.09 -8.73 0.63
C PRO A 219 -11.30 -9.22 2.06
N LYS A 220 -11.33 -10.54 2.23
CA LYS A 220 -11.15 -11.12 3.56
C LYS A 220 -9.86 -10.56 4.14
N PRO A 221 -9.81 -10.26 5.46
CA PRO A 221 -8.62 -9.70 6.06
C PRO A 221 -7.41 -10.59 5.77
N VAL A 222 -6.35 -9.99 5.21
CA VAL A 222 -5.09 -10.71 4.98
C VAL A 222 -4.50 -11.05 6.34
N THR A 223 -4.25 -12.32 6.59
CA THR A 223 -3.67 -12.73 7.88
C THR A 223 -2.15 -12.55 7.87
N VAL A 224 -1.66 -11.60 8.65
CA VAL A 224 -0.26 -11.20 8.69
C VAL A 224 0.36 -11.55 10.04
N LEU A 225 1.47 -12.29 10.04
CA LEU A 225 2.31 -12.51 11.21
C LEU A 225 3.47 -11.51 11.22
N VAL A 226 3.65 -10.82 12.34
CA VAL A 226 4.78 -9.92 12.58
C VAL A 226 5.63 -10.48 13.72
N THR A 227 6.85 -10.91 13.42
CA THR A 227 7.82 -11.33 14.44
C THR A 227 8.59 -10.14 15.00
N GLY A 228 9.28 -10.31 16.13
CA GLY A 228 10.01 -9.20 16.77
C GLY A 228 9.08 -8.04 17.15
N ALA A 229 7.83 -8.35 17.52
CA ALA A 229 6.78 -7.37 17.72
C ALA A 229 7.12 -6.31 18.80
N GLY A 230 8.04 -6.59 19.72
CA GLY A 230 8.55 -5.63 20.71
C GLY A 230 9.64 -4.70 20.19
N ALA A 231 10.29 -5.03 19.07
CA ALA A 231 11.38 -4.23 18.50
C ALA A 231 10.87 -2.99 17.75
N GLY A 232 11.74 -2.01 17.53
CA GLY A 232 11.38 -0.75 16.86
C GLY A 232 10.84 -0.96 15.43
N ILE A 233 11.45 -1.86 14.65
CA ILE A 233 10.98 -2.23 13.31
C ILE A 233 9.63 -2.97 13.42
N GLY A 234 9.52 -3.97 14.29
CA GLY A 234 8.26 -4.69 14.54
C GLY A 234 7.10 -3.76 14.91
N GLN A 235 7.31 -2.82 15.85
CA GLN A 235 6.32 -1.80 16.20
C GLN A 235 5.92 -0.93 15.00
N SER A 236 6.89 -0.56 14.15
CA SER A 236 6.65 0.26 12.97
C SER A 236 5.83 -0.49 11.92
N ILE A 237 6.12 -1.78 11.72
CA ILE A 237 5.31 -2.66 10.85
C ILE A 237 3.88 -2.77 11.39
N LEU A 238 3.71 -3.05 12.69
CA LEU A 238 2.38 -3.15 13.30
C LEU A 238 1.58 -1.85 13.14
N LYS A 239 2.22 -0.71 13.35
CA LYS A 239 1.61 0.61 13.12
C LYS A 239 1.21 0.78 11.65
N ALA A 240 2.09 0.45 10.70
CA ALA A 240 1.81 0.56 9.28
C ALA A 240 0.63 -0.31 8.84
N LEU A 241 0.55 -1.57 9.34
CA LEU A 241 -0.59 -2.46 9.09
C LEU A 241 -1.90 -1.87 9.63
N HIS A 242 -1.87 -1.23 10.80
CA HIS A 242 -3.06 -0.59 11.37
C HIS A 242 -3.54 0.64 10.58
N HIS A 243 -2.64 1.31 9.86
CA HIS A 243 -2.97 2.42 8.96
C HIS A 243 -3.30 1.96 7.53
N SER A 244 -3.13 0.68 7.22
CA SER A 244 -3.41 0.14 5.89
C SER A 244 -4.91 0.14 5.60
N LYS A 245 -5.32 0.57 4.39
CA LYS A 245 -6.69 0.38 3.90
C LYS A 245 -7.01 -1.08 3.62
N ILE A 246 -6.00 -1.88 3.28
CA ILE A 246 -6.15 -3.33 3.16
C ILE A 246 -6.48 -3.88 4.55
N LYS A 247 -7.65 -4.51 4.68
CA LYS A 247 -8.03 -5.20 5.91
C LYS A 247 -7.00 -6.27 6.23
N THR A 248 -6.46 -6.22 7.43
CA THR A 248 -5.51 -7.21 7.93
C THR A 248 -5.99 -7.80 9.24
N ARG A 249 -5.82 -9.11 9.42
CA ARG A 249 -5.78 -9.72 10.74
C ARG A 249 -4.33 -9.84 11.15
N VAL A 250 -3.94 -9.13 12.20
CA VAL A 250 -2.54 -9.01 12.61
C VAL A 250 -2.27 -9.94 13.79
N ILE A 251 -1.27 -10.80 13.63
CA ILE A 251 -0.75 -11.69 14.66
C ILE A 251 0.64 -11.21 15.03
N ALA A 252 0.91 -11.03 16.32
CA ALA A 252 2.24 -10.72 16.80
C ALA A 252 2.96 -11.96 17.31
N ALA A 253 4.27 -12.01 17.13
CA ALA A 253 5.13 -12.97 17.82
C ALA A 253 6.38 -12.30 18.38
N ASP A 254 6.72 -12.65 19.61
CA ASP A 254 7.94 -12.18 20.27
C ASP A 254 8.43 -13.23 21.28
N MET A 255 9.73 -13.20 21.60
CA MET A 255 10.27 -14.07 22.65
C MET A 255 9.99 -13.54 24.06
N ASN A 256 9.76 -12.23 24.19
CA ASN A 256 9.52 -11.59 25.47
C ASN A 256 8.01 -11.40 25.70
N PRO A 257 7.42 -12.01 26.76
CA PRO A 257 6.01 -11.79 27.10
C PRO A 257 5.63 -10.32 27.28
N LEU A 258 6.59 -9.45 27.65
CA LEU A 258 6.36 -8.02 27.89
C LEU A 258 6.50 -7.15 26.63
N ALA A 259 6.70 -7.73 25.45
CA ALA A 259 6.79 -7.00 24.20
C ALA A 259 5.47 -6.28 23.90
N ALA A 260 5.49 -4.93 23.89
CA ALA A 260 4.30 -4.11 23.76
C ALA A 260 3.45 -4.42 22.51
N GLY A 261 4.08 -4.87 21.42
CA GLY A 261 3.42 -5.19 20.15
C GLY A 261 2.48 -6.38 20.26
N MET A 262 2.74 -7.31 21.18
CA MET A 262 1.87 -8.46 21.43
C MET A 262 0.50 -8.07 21.97
N TYR A 263 0.36 -6.87 22.53
CA TYR A 263 -0.90 -6.37 23.12
C TYR A 263 -1.65 -5.40 22.21
N ARG A 264 -1.20 -5.23 20.96
CA ARG A 264 -1.77 -4.31 19.96
C ARG A 264 -2.25 -5.03 18.70
N CYS A 265 -2.46 -6.34 18.79
CA CYS A 265 -2.76 -7.24 17.66
C CYS A 265 -3.96 -8.13 17.99
N ASP A 266 -4.55 -8.76 16.96
CA ASP A 266 -5.71 -9.63 17.09
C ASP A 266 -5.39 -10.94 17.82
N ALA A 267 -4.15 -11.42 17.66
CA ALA A 267 -3.60 -12.56 18.38
C ALA A 267 -2.11 -12.36 18.65
N ALA A 268 -1.58 -13.07 19.64
CA ALA A 268 -0.16 -13.03 19.95
C ALA A 268 0.39 -14.37 20.45
N TYR A 269 1.64 -14.64 20.10
CA TYR A 269 2.33 -15.88 20.43
C TYR A 269 3.72 -15.63 20.99
N ILE A 270 4.03 -16.27 22.11
CA ILE A 270 5.42 -16.36 22.58
C ILE A 270 6.16 -17.39 21.72
N ILE A 271 7.29 -16.98 21.17
CA ILE A 271 8.17 -17.82 20.35
C ILE A 271 9.55 -17.97 20.99
N PRO A 272 10.30 -19.06 20.69
CA PRO A 272 11.69 -19.16 21.11
C PRO A 272 12.56 -18.03 20.53
N PRO A 273 13.75 -17.75 21.10
CA PRO A 273 14.73 -16.89 20.44
C PRO A 273 15.19 -17.51 19.11
N VAL A 274 15.65 -16.69 18.16
CA VAL A 274 16.02 -17.14 16.80
C VAL A 274 17.15 -18.18 16.79
N GLN A 275 18.00 -18.22 17.81
CA GLN A 275 19.06 -19.22 17.94
C GLN A 275 18.55 -20.60 18.37
N ASP A 276 17.30 -20.70 18.84
CA ASP A 276 16.70 -21.96 19.25
C ASP A 276 16.40 -22.84 18.01
N PRO A 277 16.83 -24.12 17.99
CA PRO A 277 16.55 -25.03 16.88
C PRO A 277 15.05 -25.22 16.57
N GLY A 278 14.18 -24.96 17.55
CA GLY A 278 12.73 -25.03 17.44
C GLY A 278 12.07 -23.76 16.89
N TYR A 279 12.80 -22.66 16.70
CA TYR A 279 12.26 -21.37 16.24
C TYR A 279 11.45 -21.51 14.95
N ILE A 280 12.06 -22.05 13.88
CA ILE A 280 11.38 -22.22 12.57
C ILE A 280 10.15 -23.12 12.70
N LYS A 281 10.27 -24.24 13.43
CA LYS A 281 9.16 -25.18 13.62
C LYS A 281 7.99 -24.53 14.35
N LYS A 282 8.26 -23.69 15.36
CA LYS A 282 7.22 -22.98 16.10
C LYS A 282 6.50 -21.97 15.20
N LEU A 283 7.22 -21.22 14.38
CA LEU A 283 6.62 -20.30 13.41
C LEU A 283 5.75 -21.04 12.39
N GLN A 284 6.23 -22.17 11.84
CA GLN A 284 5.43 -22.99 10.93
C GLN A 284 4.11 -23.45 11.57
N GLN A 285 4.14 -23.89 12.83
CA GLN A 285 2.94 -24.29 13.57
C GLN A 285 1.94 -23.14 13.71
N ILE A 286 2.41 -21.94 14.07
CA ILE A 286 1.56 -20.76 14.18
C ILE A 286 0.97 -20.42 12.81
N CYS A 287 1.82 -20.30 11.78
CA CYS A 287 1.40 -19.96 10.43
C CYS A 287 0.36 -20.92 9.86
N SER A 288 0.53 -22.23 10.04
CA SER A 288 -0.44 -23.23 9.59
C SER A 288 -1.74 -23.20 10.38
N ALA A 289 -1.68 -23.04 11.71
CA ALA A 289 -2.87 -23.02 12.56
C ALA A 289 -3.73 -21.76 12.36
N GLU A 290 -3.07 -20.65 12.07
CA GLU A 290 -3.68 -19.34 11.92
C GLU A 290 -3.96 -18.96 10.46
N HIS A 291 -3.58 -19.83 9.51
CA HIS A 291 -3.67 -19.57 8.07
C HIS A 291 -2.97 -18.25 7.66
N VAL A 292 -1.76 -18.04 8.16
CA VAL A 292 -0.97 -16.83 7.87
C VAL A 292 -0.59 -16.81 6.39
N GLU A 293 -0.95 -15.72 5.73
CA GLU A 293 -0.65 -15.47 4.33
C GLU A 293 0.69 -14.73 4.16
N LEU A 294 1.01 -13.83 5.09
CA LEU A 294 2.20 -12.99 5.03
C LEU A 294 2.98 -13.01 6.35
N LEU A 295 4.29 -13.23 6.29
CA LEU A 295 5.21 -13.08 7.42
C LEU A 295 6.13 -11.88 7.19
N LEU A 296 6.04 -10.91 8.09
CA LEU A 296 6.89 -9.71 8.15
C LEU A 296 7.84 -9.79 9.34
N ILE A 297 9.11 -9.48 9.09
CA ILE A 297 10.22 -9.72 10.03
C ILE A 297 10.54 -8.42 10.77
N GLY A 298 10.47 -8.44 12.11
CA GLY A 298 10.67 -7.25 12.93
C GLY A 298 12.10 -7.04 13.44
N THR A 299 13.05 -7.95 13.16
CA THR A 299 14.46 -7.79 13.58
C THR A 299 15.46 -8.34 12.56
N ASP A 300 16.63 -7.70 12.49
CA ASP A 300 17.69 -8.08 11.52
C ASP A 300 18.28 -9.46 11.80
N VAL A 301 18.32 -9.88 13.07
CA VAL A 301 18.88 -11.19 13.47
C VAL A 301 18.07 -12.38 12.95
N GLU A 302 16.82 -12.15 12.55
CA GLU A 302 15.94 -13.16 11.96
C GLU A 302 16.17 -13.34 10.46
N LEU A 303 16.66 -12.30 9.76
CA LEU A 303 16.78 -12.30 8.30
C LEU A 303 17.62 -13.48 7.77
N PRO A 304 18.84 -13.78 8.29
CA PRO A 304 19.64 -14.88 7.74
C PRO A 304 18.99 -16.25 7.93
N VAL A 305 18.28 -16.44 9.05
CA VAL A 305 17.64 -17.71 9.41
C VAL A 305 16.39 -17.93 8.56
N LEU A 306 15.52 -16.92 8.44
CA LEU A 306 14.31 -17.02 7.63
C LEU A 306 14.64 -17.09 6.13
N ALA A 307 15.62 -16.33 5.63
CA ALA A 307 16.05 -16.40 4.25
C ALA A 307 16.56 -17.80 3.87
N LYS A 308 17.33 -18.45 4.75
CA LYS A 308 17.83 -19.81 4.54
C LYS A 308 16.70 -20.84 4.47
N HIS A 309 15.62 -20.63 5.21
CA HIS A 309 14.51 -21.58 5.33
C HIS A 309 13.30 -21.25 4.45
N LYS A 310 13.30 -20.10 3.75
CA LYS A 310 12.16 -19.54 3.01
C LYS A 310 11.45 -20.59 2.15
N GLU A 311 12.11 -21.13 1.13
CA GLU A 311 11.46 -22.04 0.16
C GLU A 311 10.76 -23.25 0.84
N ALA A 312 11.44 -23.87 1.80
CA ALA A 312 10.89 -25.01 2.53
C ALA A 312 9.74 -24.60 3.46
N PHE A 313 9.82 -23.40 4.05
CA PHE A 313 8.78 -22.84 4.91
C PHE A 313 7.52 -22.54 4.10
N GLU A 314 7.64 -21.77 3.01
CA GLU A 314 6.48 -21.35 2.19
C GLU A 314 5.78 -22.57 1.59
N LYS A 315 6.54 -23.57 1.14
CA LYS A 315 5.98 -24.84 0.65
C LYS A 315 5.20 -25.60 1.71
N ALA A 316 5.64 -25.54 2.98
CA ALA A 316 5.02 -26.27 4.07
C ALA A 316 3.76 -25.58 4.63
N THR A 317 3.72 -24.25 4.63
CA THR A 317 2.64 -23.49 5.29
C THR A 317 1.73 -22.74 4.32
N GLY A 318 2.17 -22.49 3.08
CA GLY A 318 1.50 -21.56 2.16
C GLY A 318 1.73 -20.09 2.47
N THR A 319 2.53 -19.77 3.50
CA THR A 319 2.82 -18.39 3.92
C THR A 319 3.89 -17.77 3.04
N CYS A 320 3.71 -16.53 2.59
CA CYS A 320 4.73 -15.74 1.93
C CYS A 320 5.62 -15.04 2.97
N ILE A 321 6.94 -15.28 2.91
CA ILE A 321 7.93 -14.62 3.77
C ILE A 321 8.59 -13.49 2.99
N ILE A 322 8.49 -12.25 3.49
CA ILE A 322 9.13 -11.10 2.88
C ILE A 322 10.57 -11.00 3.39
N VAL A 323 11.51 -11.56 2.63
CA VAL A 323 12.93 -11.53 2.95
C VAL A 323 13.79 -11.66 1.69
N SER A 324 14.92 -10.96 1.66
CA SER A 324 15.91 -11.07 0.60
C SER A 324 16.67 -12.40 0.65
N SER A 325 17.39 -12.74 -0.43
CA SER A 325 18.14 -14.00 -0.50
C SER A 325 19.25 -14.08 0.56
N PRO A 326 19.68 -15.30 0.97
CA PRO A 326 20.82 -15.45 1.88
C PRO A 326 22.10 -14.77 1.38
N GLN A 327 22.32 -14.74 0.06
CA GLN A 327 23.47 -14.06 -0.54
C GLN A 327 23.36 -12.54 -0.40
N THR A 328 22.19 -11.98 -0.69
CA THR A 328 21.93 -10.53 -0.56
C THR A 328 22.16 -10.08 0.88
N ILE A 329 21.60 -10.80 1.86
CA ILE A 329 21.78 -10.50 3.29
C ILE A 329 23.25 -10.61 3.68
N ALA A 330 23.95 -11.66 3.25
CA ALA A 330 25.36 -11.84 3.57
C ALA A 330 26.28 -10.76 2.97
N ILE A 331 25.89 -10.12 1.86
CA ILE A 331 26.60 -8.97 1.29
C ILE A 331 26.31 -7.71 2.11
N ALA A 332 25.04 -7.46 2.44
CA ALA A 332 24.59 -6.25 3.13
C ALA A 332 25.06 -6.19 4.60
N ASP A 333 25.15 -7.33 5.28
CA ASP A 333 25.56 -7.41 6.70
C ASP A 333 27.07 -7.23 6.90
N ASP A 334 27.87 -7.46 5.85
CA ASP A 334 29.32 -7.34 5.87
C ASP A 334 29.78 -6.10 5.07
N LYS A 335 30.25 -5.08 5.80
CA LYS A 335 30.67 -3.79 5.23
C LYS A 335 31.73 -3.94 4.14
N TRP A 336 32.63 -4.92 4.26
CA TRP A 336 33.64 -5.17 3.22
C TRP A 336 33.02 -5.76 1.96
N LYS A 337 32.16 -6.78 2.10
CA LYS A 337 31.45 -7.36 0.94
C LYS A 337 30.55 -6.36 0.26
N THR A 338 29.91 -5.45 1.01
CA THR A 338 29.13 -4.35 0.46
C THR A 338 30.01 -3.45 -0.43
N VAL A 339 31.19 -3.05 0.05
CA VAL A 339 32.14 -2.25 -0.74
C VAL A 339 32.62 -3.00 -1.98
N GLU A 340 33.00 -4.28 -1.85
CA GLU A 340 33.40 -5.10 -3.00
C GLU A 340 32.30 -5.25 -4.04
N PHE A 341 31.06 -5.42 -3.58
CA PHE A 341 29.89 -5.50 -4.44
C PHE A 341 29.69 -4.20 -5.21
N LEU A 342 29.71 -3.05 -4.54
CA LEU A 342 29.55 -1.74 -5.19
C LEU A 342 30.67 -1.49 -6.20
N ARG A 343 31.92 -1.77 -5.82
CA ARG A 343 33.10 -1.66 -6.68
C ARG A 343 32.97 -2.51 -7.95
N THR A 344 32.59 -3.78 -7.81
CA THR A 344 32.48 -4.72 -8.94
C THR A 344 31.34 -4.34 -9.89
N ASN A 345 30.32 -3.64 -9.40
CA ASN A 345 29.19 -3.15 -10.20
C ASN A 345 29.37 -1.71 -10.71
N ASN A 346 30.57 -1.12 -10.58
CA ASN A 346 30.85 0.27 -10.96
C ASN A 346 29.90 1.29 -10.30
N LEU A 347 29.49 1.03 -9.06
CA LEU A 347 28.66 1.91 -8.26
C LEU A 347 29.54 2.72 -7.28
N PRO A 348 29.19 3.98 -6.94
CA PRO A 348 29.88 4.74 -5.91
C PRO A 348 30.06 3.97 -4.59
N PHE A 349 31.27 4.00 -4.04
CA PHE A 349 31.60 3.37 -2.75
C PHE A 349 32.66 4.20 -2.02
N VAL A 350 32.68 4.09 -0.69
CA VAL A 350 33.71 4.69 0.16
C VAL A 350 35.01 3.89 0.05
N ARG A 351 36.14 4.56 -0.20
CA ARG A 351 37.44 3.88 -0.27
C ARG A 351 37.68 3.12 1.02
N SER A 352 37.97 1.83 0.89
CA SER A 352 38.08 0.92 2.02
C SER A 352 39.20 -0.09 1.81
N ALA A 353 39.76 -0.61 2.90
CA ALA A 353 40.75 -1.67 2.90
C ALA A 353 40.54 -2.63 4.07
N LEU A 354 41.08 -3.85 3.95
CA LEU A 354 41.19 -4.79 5.05
C LEU A 354 42.44 -4.50 5.90
N ALA A 355 42.49 -5.09 7.09
CA ALA A 355 43.61 -4.95 8.03
C ALA A 355 44.98 -5.29 7.41
N GLU A 356 45.03 -6.29 6.53
CA GLU A 356 46.24 -6.73 5.83
C GLU A 356 46.81 -5.69 4.86
N ASP A 357 45.96 -4.82 4.32
CA ASP A 357 46.34 -3.77 3.35
C ASP A 357 46.49 -2.38 4.00
N ALA A 358 46.43 -2.30 5.33
CA ALA A 358 46.36 -1.04 6.07
C ALA A 358 47.51 -0.06 5.75
N ASP A 359 48.75 -0.56 5.65
CA ASP A 359 49.92 0.29 5.36
C ASP A 359 49.87 0.90 3.95
N ALA A 360 49.37 0.15 2.97
CA ALA A 360 49.18 0.67 1.60
C ALA A 360 48.05 1.70 1.57
N PHE A 361 46.93 1.38 2.22
CA PHE A 361 45.76 2.24 2.28
C PHE A 361 46.06 3.59 2.95
N VAL A 362 46.83 3.61 4.04
CA VAL A 362 47.25 4.83 4.73
C VAL A 362 48.12 5.71 3.83
N ARG A 363 49.01 5.12 3.01
CA ARG A 363 49.84 5.90 2.07
C ARG A 363 49.03 6.58 0.97
N GLU A 364 47.95 5.94 0.52
CA GLU A 364 47.09 6.44 -0.55
C GLU A 364 46.02 7.43 -0.07
N THR A 365 45.44 7.18 1.11
CA THR A 365 44.29 7.91 1.61
C THR A 365 44.67 8.99 2.64
N GLY A 366 45.72 8.76 3.42
CA GLY A 366 46.08 9.61 4.55
C GLY A 366 45.14 9.47 5.75
N PHE A 367 45.27 10.37 6.73
CA PHE A 367 44.42 10.47 7.92
C PHE A 367 43.54 11.73 7.85
N PRO A 368 42.37 11.76 8.52
CA PRO A 368 41.80 10.72 9.39
C PRO A 368 41.19 9.52 8.63
N LEU A 369 41.11 8.38 9.31
CA LEU A 369 40.47 7.15 8.84
C LEU A 369 39.38 6.69 9.80
N VAL A 370 38.41 5.92 9.31
CA VAL A 370 37.46 5.18 10.12
C VAL A 370 37.93 3.73 10.23
N VAL A 371 37.92 3.19 11.45
CA VAL A 371 38.11 1.76 11.71
C VAL A 371 36.86 1.22 12.40
N LYS A 372 36.31 0.13 11.88
CA LYS A 372 35.11 -0.51 12.45
C LYS A 372 35.05 -1.99 12.14
N PRO A 373 34.28 -2.78 12.91
CA PRO A 373 34.02 -4.18 12.60
C PRO A 373 33.30 -4.35 11.26
N ARG A 374 33.67 -5.39 10.51
CA ARG A 374 33.03 -5.77 9.26
C ARG A 374 31.54 -6.03 9.44
N ILE A 375 31.20 -6.87 10.41
CA ILE A 375 29.83 -7.19 10.81
C ILE A 375 29.55 -6.54 12.16
N GLY A 376 28.41 -5.86 12.30
CA GLY A 376 28.01 -5.22 13.55
C GLY A 376 27.15 -3.98 13.35
N ALA A 377 26.50 -3.55 14.43
CA ALA A 377 25.49 -2.49 14.46
C ALA A 377 25.73 -1.47 15.59
N ARG A 378 24.96 -0.37 15.59
CA ARG A 378 24.92 0.68 16.65
C ARG A 378 26.28 1.31 16.95
N SER A 379 27.12 1.47 15.93
CA SER A 379 28.45 2.10 16.04
C SER A 379 29.40 1.43 17.05
N ILE A 380 29.12 0.19 17.46
CA ILE A 380 29.98 -0.56 18.38
C ILE A 380 31.31 -0.88 17.68
N GLY A 381 32.42 -0.44 18.28
CA GLY A 381 33.75 -0.61 17.70
C GLY A 381 34.09 0.39 16.60
N PHE A 382 33.28 1.42 16.37
CA PHE A 382 33.61 2.54 15.49
C PHE A 382 34.65 3.46 16.13
N GLN A 383 35.73 3.74 15.40
CA GLN A 383 36.79 4.64 15.83
C GLN A 383 37.24 5.54 14.68
N VAL A 384 37.46 6.83 14.98
CA VAL A 384 38.14 7.75 14.07
C VAL A 384 39.62 7.79 14.45
N ILE A 385 40.47 7.31 13.54
CA ILE A 385 41.91 7.16 13.73
C ILE A 385 42.63 8.30 13.03
N ARG A 386 43.56 8.96 13.73
CA ARG A 386 44.28 10.14 13.23
C ARG A 386 45.79 9.93 13.06
N ASP A 387 46.31 8.79 13.49
CA ASP A 387 47.73 8.48 13.44
C ASP A 387 47.99 6.97 13.38
N VAL A 388 49.21 6.62 12.97
CA VAL A 388 49.67 5.23 12.80
C VAL A 388 49.72 4.44 14.12
N PRO A 389 50.23 4.98 15.24
CA PRO A 389 50.21 4.25 16.51
C PRO A 389 48.81 3.79 16.94
N THR A 390 47.82 4.67 16.83
CA THR A 390 46.44 4.35 17.19
C THR A 390 45.85 3.30 16.23
N LEU A 391 46.16 3.40 14.92
CA LEU A 391 45.75 2.38 13.94
C LEU A 391 46.29 1.00 14.31
N ARG A 392 47.59 0.90 14.61
CA ARG A 392 48.24 -0.37 14.95
C ARG A 392 47.65 -1.00 16.22
N ALA A 393 47.33 -0.18 17.22
CA ALA A 393 46.67 -0.65 18.43
C ALA A 393 45.30 -1.28 18.13
N ALA A 394 44.47 -0.62 17.32
CA ALA A 394 43.16 -1.14 16.93
C ALA A 394 43.26 -2.47 16.15
N LEU A 395 44.21 -2.58 15.21
CA LEU A 395 44.44 -3.80 14.43
C LEU A 395 45.01 -4.96 15.25
N GLN A 396 45.70 -4.68 16.36
CA GLN A 396 46.15 -5.71 17.31
C GLN A 396 45.01 -6.24 18.18
N GLU A 397 44.04 -5.39 18.51
CA GLU A 397 42.91 -5.75 19.35
C GLU A 397 41.89 -6.65 18.62
N ARG A 398 41.67 -6.40 17.32
CA ARG A 398 40.69 -7.13 16.50
C ARG A 398 41.17 -7.41 15.09
N SER A 399 40.90 -8.62 14.61
CA SER A 399 41.22 -9.06 13.25
C SER A 399 40.10 -8.85 12.23
N ASP A 400 38.87 -8.60 12.69
CA ASP A 400 37.66 -8.51 11.85
C ASP A 400 37.29 -7.06 11.48
N LEU A 401 38.30 -6.23 11.25
CA LEU A 401 38.15 -4.80 11.00
C LEU A 401 38.17 -4.45 9.51
N VAL A 402 37.44 -3.39 9.16
CA VAL A 402 37.55 -2.69 7.88
C VAL A 402 38.00 -1.25 8.15
N LEU A 403 38.94 -0.78 7.33
CA LEU A 403 39.40 0.61 7.31
C LEU A 403 38.65 1.33 6.20
N GLN A 404 38.20 2.55 6.44
CA GLN A 404 37.55 3.39 5.43
C GLN A 404 38.11 4.82 5.49
N GLU A 405 38.09 5.54 4.38
CA GLU A 405 38.34 6.98 4.40
C GLU A 405 37.31 7.68 5.28
N TYR A 406 37.73 8.71 6.00
CA TYR A 406 36.82 9.52 6.80
C TYR A 406 36.20 10.61 5.93
N LEU A 407 34.87 10.57 5.79
CA LEU A 407 34.10 11.60 5.10
C LEU A 407 33.79 12.73 6.09
N SER A 408 34.29 13.94 5.81
CA SER A 408 34.36 15.05 6.77
C SER A 408 33.09 15.90 6.90
N GLU A 409 32.07 15.64 6.09
CA GLU A 409 30.85 16.45 6.04
C GLU A 409 29.78 15.86 6.96
N GLU A 410 29.90 16.15 8.26
CA GLU A 410 29.00 15.65 9.31
C GLU A 410 27.52 16.04 9.10
N ASP A 411 27.25 17.09 8.30
CA ASP A 411 25.92 17.61 7.99
C ASP A 411 25.38 17.15 6.62
N GLU A 412 25.95 16.11 6.00
CA GLU A 412 25.48 15.57 4.70
C GLU A 412 25.21 14.05 4.74
N GLU A 413 24.86 13.50 5.92
CA GLU A 413 24.49 12.10 6.02
C GLU A 413 23.03 11.85 5.63
N TYR A 414 22.83 10.86 4.75
CA TYR A 414 21.54 10.41 4.28
C TYR A 414 21.23 8.99 4.74
N THR A 415 19.96 8.71 5.00
CA THR A 415 19.41 7.35 5.03
C THR A 415 18.29 7.27 4.03
N CYS A 416 18.34 6.23 3.20
CA CYS A 416 17.30 5.94 2.25
C CYS A 416 16.58 4.66 2.65
N GLY A 417 15.26 4.67 2.62
CA GLY A 417 14.45 3.45 2.66
C GLY A 417 13.94 3.14 1.26
N ALA A 418 13.86 1.88 0.89
CA ALA A 418 13.35 1.48 -0.42
C ALA A 418 12.50 0.22 -0.34
N LEU A 419 11.54 0.09 -1.26
CA LEU A 419 10.68 -1.10 -1.37
C LEU A 419 10.89 -1.76 -2.74
N PHE A 420 11.31 -3.02 -2.71
CA PHE A 420 11.46 -3.84 -3.91
C PHE A 420 10.53 -5.05 -3.86
N TRP A 421 9.86 -5.33 -4.98
CA TRP A 421 9.10 -6.56 -5.15
C TRP A 421 9.18 -7.03 -6.60
N GLU A 422 9.46 -8.32 -6.82
CA GLU A 422 9.58 -8.91 -8.16
C GLU A 422 10.49 -8.11 -9.11
N SER A 423 11.65 -7.65 -8.61
CA SER A 423 12.62 -6.81 -9.34
C SER A 423 12.15 -5.39 -9.69
N THR A 424 10.95 -5.00 -9.28
CA THR A 424 10.42 -3.64 -9.42
C THR A 424 10.72 -2.85 -8.15
N CYS A 425 11.24 -1.64 -8.32
CA CYS A 425 11.34 -0.66 -7.24
C CYS A 425 10.03 0.12 -7.17
N TYR A 426 9.34 0.06 -6.04
CA TYR A 426 8.06 0.75 -5.84
C TYR A 426 8.22 2.16 -5.31
N GLY A 427 9.38 2.46 -4.72
CA GLY A 427 9.71 3.78 -4.23
C GLY A 427 10.97 3.78 -3.40
N VAL A 428 11.58 4.97 -3.32
CA VAL A 428 12.71 5.29 -2.44
C VAL A 428 12.33 6.54 -1.66
N ILE A 429 12.51 6.52 -0.36
CA ILE A 429 12.44 7.70 0.49
C ILE A 429 13.85 8.09 0.90
N SER A 430 14.26 9.31 0.59
CA SER A 430 15.55 9.86 0.98
C SER A 430 15.38 10.80 2.18
N MET A 431 16.19 10.60 3.22
CA MET A 431 16.13 11.40 4.43
C MET A 431 17.51 11.88 4.83
N LYS A 432 17.68 13.19 4.90
CA LYS A 432 18.82 13.81 5.55
C LYS A 432 18.70 13.61 7.06
N ARG A 433 19.74 13.10 7.72
CA ARG A 433 19.65 12.66 9.12
C ARG A 433 20.72 13.27 10.02
N TRP A 434 20.41 13.33 11.31
CA TRP A 434 21.36 13.66 12.37
C TRP A 434 21.35 12.56 13.43
N LEU A 435 22.55 12.20 13.89
CA LEU A 435 22.76 11.07 14.80
C LEU A 435 22.90 11.50 16.26
N ARG A 436 22.39 10.67 17.17
CA ARG A 436 22.66 10.72 18.60
C ARG A 436 22.89 9.30 19.10
N ASN A 437 24.09 9.03 19.61
CA ASN A 437 24.50 7.69 20.06
C ASN A 437 24.39 6.60 18.97
N GLY A 438 24.59 6.95 17.70
CA GLY A 438 24.54 6.02 16.58
C GLY A 438 23.15 5.78 15.99
N ASP A 439 22.10 6.35 16.60
CA ASP A 439 20.73 6.29 16.09
C ASP A 439 20.30 7.64 15.51
N THR A 440 19.46 7.59 14.48
CA THR A 440 18.82 8.79 13.92
C THR A 440 17.88 9.39 14.95
N TYR A 441 18.16 10.61 15.43
CA TYR A 441 17.26 11.32 16.36
C TYR A 441 16.47 12.44 15.67
N LYS A 442 16.95 12.91 14.52
CA LYS A 442 16.28 13.89 13.65
C LYS A 442 16.50 13.48 12.21
N ALA A 443 15.45 13.55 11.40
CA ALA A 443 15.52 13.37 9.95
C ALA A 443 14.59 14.35 9.26
N VAL A 444 14.96 14.76 8.05
CA VAL A 444 14.12 15.53 7.13
C VAL A 444 14.03 14.75 5.83
N ALA A 445 12.82 14.37 5.43
CA ALA A 445 12.59 13.78 4.13
C ALA A 445 12.80 14.84 3.04
N GLU A 446 13.54 14.49 2.00
CA GLU A 446 13.76 15.36 0.85
C GLU A 446 13.74 14.53 -0.44
N HIS A 447 13.21 15.12 -1.52
CA HIS A 447 13.28 14.52 -2.85
C HIS A 447 14.67 14.78 -3.42
N ASN A 448 15.41 13.70 -3.67
CA ASN A 448 16.75 13.74 -4.23
C ASN A 448 16.86 12.70 -5.35
N PRO A 449 16.55 13.09 -6.61
CA PRO A 449 16.45 12.15 -7.72
C PRO A 449 17.74 11.36 -8.01
N ASP A 450 18.90 11.99 -7.82
CA ASP A 450 20.20 11.34 -8.05
C ASP A 450 20.46 10.25 -7.01
N LEU A 451 20.15 10.54 -5.74
CA LEU A 451 20.29 9.59 -4.64
C LEU A 451 19.24 8.47 -4.76
N GLU A 452 17.99 8.79 -5.05
CA GLU A 452 16.91 7.83 -5.27
C GLU A 452 17.24 6.86 -6.41
N HIS A 453 17.74 7.37 -7.53
CA HIS A 453 18.19 6.56 -8.67
C HIS A 453 19.40 5.70 -8.33
N PHE A 454 20.34 6.21 -7.52
CA PHE A 454 21.46 5.42 -7.03
C PHE A 454 20.98 4.24 -6.17
N ILE A 455 20.07 4.47 -5.22
CA ILE A 455 19.51 3.42 -4.36
C ILE A 455 18.72 2.40 -5.18
N GLU A 456 17.94 2.85 -6.16
CA GLU A 456 17.24 1.95 -7.09
C GLU A 456 18.21 1.02 -7.83
N LYS A 457 19.32 1.57 -8.35
CA LYS A 457 20.36 0.78 -9.03
C LYS A 457 21.01 -0.24 -8.09
N VAL A 458 21.37 0.17 -6.87
CA VAL A 458 21.97 -0.71 -5.87
C VAL A 458 21.02 -1.85 -5.53
N GLY A 459 19.75 -1.55 -5.22
CA GLY A 459 18.77 -2.56 -4.85
C GLY A 459 18.41 -3.53 -5.97
N LYS A 460 18.32 -3.06 -7.22
CA LYS A 460 18.17 -3.93 -8.40
C LYS A 460 19.37 -4.85 -8.60
N ALA A 461 20.59 -4.33 -8.46
CA ALA A 461 21.80 -5.12 -8.60
C ALA A 461 21.93 -6.20 -7.51
N LEU A 462 21.56 -5.86 -6.26
CA LEU A 462 21.51 -6.79 -5.13
C LEU A 462 20.33 -7.77 -5.18
N ARG A 463 19.36 -7.53 -6.06
CA ARG A 463 18.09 -8.25 -6.17
C ARG A 463 17.36 -8.28 -4.83
N ILE A 464 17.24 -7.11 -4.21
CA ILE A 464 16.49 -6.95 -2.96
C ILE A 464 15.04 -7.36 -3.18
N SER A 465 14.48 -8.03 -2.18
CA SER A 465 13.06 -8.35 -2.08
C SER A 465 12.55 -7.95 -0.70
N GLY A 466 11.52 -7.12 -0.68
CA GLY A 466 10.96 -6.51 0.52
C GLY A 466 11.47 -5.08 0.78
N PRO A 467 11.11 -4.51 1.94
CA PRO A 467 11.63 -3.23 2.40
C PRO A 467 13.10 -3.35 2.83
N CYS A 468 13.90 -2.32 2.55
CA CYS A 468 15.31 -2.23 2.95
C CYS A 468 15.74 -0.81 3.32
#